data_AF-U6KW26-F1
#
_entry.id   AF-U6KW26-F1
#
_cell.length_a   1.000
_cell.length_b   1.000
_cell.length_c   1.000
_cell.angle_alpha   90.00
_cell.angle_beta   90.00
_cell.angle_gamma   90.00
#
_symmetry.space_group_name_H-M   'P 1'
#
loop_
_entity.id
_entity.type
_entity.pdbx_description
1 polymer ?
#
loop_
_entity_poly.entity_id
_entity_poly.type
_entity_poly.pdbx_seq_one_letter_code
_entity_poly.pdbx_strand_id
1 'polypeptide(L)'
;AMKERVPEMFCLFHKVLRESNVSSAAAADRAKVVLREMIAAAEAAIQAAGHRAAAKRIFAALTATGVSAELRSGLAFRDAARKLLKQAETDWPSLAAELESLRSKLLQRENTLVNLTGDSSSLAAAAAGEGLEALRGLLGALP
;
A
#
# COMPACT_ATOMS: atom_id res chain seq x y z
N ALA A 1 0.62 21.59 -9.52
CA ALA A 1 0.91 20.29 -10.17
C ALA A 1 0.75 20.45 -11.69
N MET A 2 1.39 19.63 -12.52
CA MET A 2 1.25 19.72 -13.98
C MET A 2 -0.16 19.25 -14.40
N LYS A 3 -1.11 20.19 -14.56
CA LYS A 3 -2.53 19.92 -14.88
C LYS A 3 -2.72 19.02 -16.11
N GLU A 4 -1.81 19.13 -17.08
CA GLU A 4 -1.84 18.36 -18.33
C GLU A 4 -1.51 16.87 -18.12
N ARG A 5 -0.90 16.51 -16.98
CA ARG A 5 -0.50 15.14 -16.65
C ARG A 5 -1.55 14.38 -15.84
N VAL A 6 -2.69 15.01 -15.54
CA VAL A 6 -3.75 14.37 -14.75
C VAL A 6 -4.29 13.09 -15.40
N PRO A 7 -4.53 13.02 -16.71
CA PRO A 7 -4.95 11.76 -17.36
C PRO A 7 -3.87 10.67 -17.26
N GLU A 8 -2.61 11.02 -17.49
CA GLU A 8 -1.47 10.09 -17.40
C GLU A 8 -1.30 9.55 -15.97
N MET A 9 -1.54 10.37 -14.95
CA MET A 9 -1.50 9.96 -13.55
C MET A 9 -2.55 8.89 -13.23
N PHE A 10 -3.81 9.07 -13.65
CA PHE A 10 -4.85 8.07 -13.44
C PHE A 10 -4.58 6.78 -14.23
N CYS A 11 -4.03 6.89 -15.43
CA CYS A 11 -3.54 5.73 -16.19
C CYS A 11 -2.44 4.99 -15.41
N LEU A 12 -1.47 5.70 -14.83
CA LEU A 12 -0.42 5.09 -14.03
C LEU A 12 -0.98 4.42 -12.77
N PHE A 13 -1.97 5.02 -12.10
CA PHE A 13 -2.64 4.39 -10.96
C PHE A 13 -3.31 3.07 -11.37
N HIS A 14 -3.98 3.04 -12.52
CA HIS A 14 -4.56 1.80 -13.06
C HIS A 14 -3.47 0.73 -13.24
N LYS A 15 -2.37 1.08 -13.91
CA LYS A 15 -1.25 0.16 -14.16
C LYS A 15 -0.64 -0.37 -12.86
N VAL A 16 -0.34 0.50 -11.91
CA VAL A 16 0.31 0.11 -10.64
C VAL A 16 -0.62 -0.76 -9.80
N LEU A 17 -1.88 -0.35 -9.65
CA LEU A 17 -2.82 -1.04 -8.78
C LEU A 17 -3.27 -2.38 -9.36
N ARG A 18 -3.46 -2.47 -10.69
CA ARG A 18 -4.12 -3.63 -11.32
C ARG A 18 -3.20 -4.50 -12.17
N GLU A 19 -2.24 -3.90 -12.86
CA GLU A 19 -1.37 -4.61 -13.82
C GLU A 19 -0.02 -5.02 -13.21
N SER A 20 0.22 -4.70 -11.94
CA SER A 20 1.42 -5.14 -11.24
C SER A 20 1.50 -6.67 -11.18
N ASN A 21 2.63 -7.22 -11.65
CA ASN A 21 2.87 -8.66 -11.65
C ASN A 21 3.68 -9.08 -10.43
N VAL A 22 3.00 -9.54 -9.38
CA VAL A 22 3.64 -10.06 -8.16
C VAL A 22 4.00 -11.56 -8.27
N SER A 23 3.63 -12.25 -9.33
CA SER A 23 3.92 -13.69 -9.50
C SER A 23 5.28 -13.98 -10.15
N SER A 24 6.00 -12.95 -10.61
CA SER A 24 7.27 -13.12 -11.30
C SER A 24 8.45 -13.38 -10.34
N ALA A 25 9.51 -14.03 -10.85
CA ALA A 25 10.76 -14.23 -10.10
C ALA A 25 11.42 -12.88 -9.72
N ALA A 26 11.38 -11.88 -10.61
CA ALA A 26 11.88 -10.54 -10.31
C ALA A 26 11.10 -9.87 -9.18
N ALA A 27 9.78 -10.12 -9.07
CA ALA A 27 8.98 -9.64 -7.96
C ALA A 27 9.39 -10.29 -6.63
N ALA A 28 9.72 -11.59 -6.62
CA ALA A 28 10.23 -12.28 -5.45
C ALA A 28 11.54 -11.66 -4.94
N ASP A 29 12.49 -11.40 -5.85
CA ASP A 29 13.75 -10.75 -5.50
C ASP A 29 13.54 -9.34 -4.95
N ARG A 30 12.68 -8.54 -5.60
CA ARG A 30 12.37 -7.20 -5.12
C ARG A 30 11.68 -7.22 -3.76
N ALA A 31 10.74 -8.15 -3.54
CA ALA A 31 10.03 -8.28 -2.27
C ALA A 31 10.97 -8.60 -1.11
N LYS A 32 11.97 -9.48 -1.30
CA LYS A 32 12.99 -9.75 -0.28
C LYS A 32 13.79 -8.49 0.08
N VAL A 33 14.14 -7.65 -0.91
CA VAL A 33 14.81 -6.37 -0.65
C VAL A 33 13.90 -5.42 0.13
N VAL A 34 12.64 -5.25 -0.31
CA VAL A 34 11.65 -4.40 0.38
C VAL A 34 11.47 -4.86 1.83
N LEU A 35 11.33 -6.15 2.07
CA LEU A 35 11.12 -6.70 3.41
C LEU A 35 12.34 -6.46 4.32
N ARG A 36 13.57 -6.60 3.80
CA ARG A 36 14.79 -6.27 4.55
C ARG A 36 14.87 -4.77 4.89
N GLU A 37 14.52 -3.90 3.96
CA GLU A 37 14.44 -2.44 4.18
C GLU A 37 13.40 -2.11 5.27
N MET A 38 12.22 -2.73 5.21
CA MET A 38 11.14 -2.55 6.20
C MET A 38 11.54 -3.02 7.60
N ILE A 39 12.22 -4.17 7.71
CA ILE A 39 12.72 -4.70 8.99
C ILE A 39 13.77 -3.75 9.58
N ALA A 40 14.76 -3.35 8.77
CA ALA A 40 15.82 -2.44 9.21
C ALA A 40 15.25 -1.07 9.67
N ALA A 41 14.31 -0.51 8.92
CA ALA A 41 13.63 0.73 9.29
C ALA A 41 12.84 0.59 10.61
N ALA A 42 12.13 -0.52 10.79
CA ALA A 42 11.39 -0.78 12.02
C ALA A 42 12.34 -0.93 13.23
N GLU A 43 13.45 -1.64 13.08
CA GLU A 43 14.46 -1.82 14.13
C GLU A 43 15.13 -0.50 14.50
N ALA A 44 15.53 0.30 13.51
CA ALA A 44 16.10 1.62 13.74
C ALA A 44 15.11 2.54 14.47
N ALA A 45 13.82 2.52 14.11
CA ALA A 45 12.78 3.30 14.77
C ALA A 45 12.58 2.88 16.24
N ILE A 46 12.61 1.57 16.52
CA ILE A 46 12.51 1.04 17.88
C ILE A 46 13.74 1.45 18.71
N GLN A 47 14.94 1.34 18.14
CA GLN A 47 16.18 1.71 18.83
C GLN A 47 16.22 3.22 19.13
N ALA A 48 15.86 4.06 18.17
CA ALA A 48 15.85 5.52 18.34
C ALA A 48 14.75 6.02 19.27
N ALA A 49 13.60 5.32 19.33
CA ALA A 49 12.42 5.77 20.07
C ALA A 49 11.68 4.63 20.80
N GLY A 50 12.40 3.89 21.65
CA GLY A 50 11.85 2.72 22.36
C GLY A 50 10.60 3.02 23.20
N HIS A 51 10.48 4.22 23.78
CA HIS A 51 9.29 4.65 24.50
C HIS A 51 8.03 4.69 23.61
N ARG A 52 8.17 5.03 22.32
CA ARG A 52 7.04 5.01 21.36
C ARG A 52 6.63 3.58 21.02
N ALA A 53 7.59 2.67 20.89
CA ALA A 53 7.31 1.25 20.70
C ALA A 53 6.57 0.66 21.90
N ALA A 54 7.01 0.98 23.12
CA ALA A 54 6.33 0.57 24.35
C ALA A 54 4.90 1.13 24.43
N ALA A 55 4.71 2.42 24.12
CA ALA A 55 3.39 3.05 24.11
C ALA A 55 2.43 2.36 23.13
N LYS A 56 2.87 2.06 21.89
CA LYS A 56 2.06 1.31 20.91
C LYS A 56 1.64 -0.05 21.44
N ARG A 57 2.56 -0.77 22.11
CA ARG A 57 2.27 -2.08 22.71
C ARG A 57 1.24 -1.98 23.84
N ILE A 58 1.34 -0.96 24.70
CA ILE A 58 0.35 -0.70 25.76
C ILE A 58 -1.02 -0.38 25.14
N PHE A 59 -1.09 0.55 24.19
CA PHE A 59 -2.35 0.93 23.55
C PHE A 59 -2.98 -0.22 22.77
N ALA A 60 -2.20 -1.13 22.20
CA ALA A 60 -2.71 -2.33 21.54
C ALA A 60 -3.48 -3.26 22.49
N ALA A 61 -3.17 -3.24 23.79
CA ALA A 61 -3.95 -4.00 24.78
C ALA A 61 -5.25 -3.30 25.18
N LEU A 62 -5.41 -2.00 24.86
CA LEU A 62 -6.49 -1.16 25.37
C LEU A 62 -7.51 -0.78 24.30
N THR A 63 -7.09 -0.62 23.03
CA THR A 63 -7.96 -0.10 21.97
C THR A 63 -7.72 -0.77 20.62
N ALA A 64 -8.78 -0.85 19.80
CA ALA A 64 -8.69 -1.36 18.43
C ALA A 64 -7.78 -0.48 17.53
N THR A 65 -7.75 0.83 17.77
CA THR A 65 -6.85 1.76 17.08
C THR A 65 -5.39 1.53 17.49
N GLY A 66 -5.15 1.19 18.76
CA GLY A 66 -3.86 0.76 19.28
C GLY A 66 -3.37 -0.53 18.62
N VAL A 67 -4.23 -1.54 18.49
CA VAL A 67 -3.92 -2.78 17.77
C VAL A 67 -3.50 -2.46 16.33
N SER A 68 -4.30 -1.64 15.65
CA SER A 68 -4.00 -1.23 14.27
C SER A 68 -2.67 -0.48 14.15
N ALA A 69 -2.33 0.36 15.14
CA ALA A 69 -1.05 1.07 15.16
C ALA A 69 0.15 0.14 15.38
N GLU A 70 -0.02 -0.89 16.22
CA GLU A 70 0.99 -1.90 16.50
C GLU A 70 1.24 -2.83 15.31
N LEU A 71 0.18 -3.23 14.59
CA LEU A 71 0.26 -4.02 13.37
C LEU A 71 0.89 -3.26 12.19
N ARG A 72 0.78 -1.93 12.15
CA ARG A 72 1.33 -1.11 11.06
C ARG A 72 2.77 -0.64 11.25
N SER A 73 3.20 -0.41 12.49
CA SER A 73 4.52 0.18 12.73
C SER A 73 5.07 -0.10 14.14
N GLY A 74 4.59 -1.15 14.80
CA GLY A 74 5.02 -1.56 16.14
C GLY A 74 5.96 -2.75 16.12
N LEU A 75 6.08 -3.43 17.26
CA LEU A 75 6.86 -4.67 17.37
C LEU A 75 6.19 -5.79 16.59
N ALA A 76 4.86 -5.86 16.63
CA ALA A 76 4.09 -6.84 15.85
C ALA A 76 4.32 -6.69 14.34
N PHE A 77 4.40 -5.46 13.82
CA PHE A 77 4.75 -5.20 12.43
C PHE A 77 6.13 -5.77 12.05
N ARG A 78 7.16 -5.46 12.84
CA ARG A 78 8.53 -5.97 12.60
C ARG A 78 8.56 -7.50 12.60
N ASP A 79 7.89 -8.13 13.56
CA ASP A 79 7.87 -9.58 13.69
C ASP A 79 7.10 -10.24 12.54
N ALA A 80 6.02 -9.62 12.07
CA ALA A 80 5.33 -10.04 10.85
C ALA A 80 6.22 -9.90 9.61
N ALA A 81 6.94 -8.77 9.45
CA ALA A 81 7.84 -8.55 8.32
C ALA A 81 8.98 -9.60 8.27
N ARG A 82 9.54 -9.99 9.43
CA ARG A 82 10.53 -11.08 9.50
C ARG A 82 9.95 -12.43 9.07
N LYS A 83 8.70 -12.74 9.46
CA LYS A 83 8.01 -13.97 9.02
C LYS A 83 7.76 -13.96 7.52
N LEU A 84 7.30 -12.83 6.97
CA LEU A 84 7.10 -12.66 5.54
C LEU A 84 8.41 -12.76 4.75
N LEU A 85 9.52 -12.24 5.27
CA LEU A 85 10.84 -12.41 4.64
C LEU A 85 11.21 -13.88 4.54
N LYS A 86 11.04 -14.63 5.64
CA LYS A 86 11.29 -16.08 5.63
C LYS A 86 10.38 -16.81 4.63
N GLN A 87 9.10 -16.46 4.58
CA GLN A 87 8.16 -17.04 3.61
C GLN A 87 8.56 -16.69 2.17
N ALA A 88 8.99 -15.46 1.90
CA ALA A 88 9.47 -15.05 0.58
C ALA A 88 10.75 -15.79 0.14
N GLU A 89 11.58 -16.23 1.10
CA GLU A 89 12.78 -17.03 0.83
C GLU A 89 12.47 -18.51 0.57
N THR A 90 11.39 -19.04 1.14
CA THR A 90 11.06 -20.48 1.05
C THR A 90 9.91 -20.83 0.12
N ASP A 91 8.90 -19.96 0.01
CA ASP A 91 7.65 -20.20 -0.70
C ASP A 91 7.04 -18.88 -1.20
N TRP A 92 7.67 -18.34 -2.26
CA TRP A 92 7.15 -17.15 -2.94
C TRP A 92 5.76 -17.36 -3.57
N PRO A 93 5.45 -18.49 -4.24
CA PRO A 93 4.13 -18.67 -4.86
C PRO A 93 2.96 -18.51 -3.86
N SER A 94 3.10 -19.05 -2.65
CA SER A 94 2.09 -18.88 -1.60
C SER A 94 1.93 -17.42 -1.17
N LEU A 95 3.04 -16.73 -0.90
CA LEU A 95 3.01 -15.31 -0.53
C LEU A 95 2.47 -14.42 -1.67
N ALA A 96 2.80 -14.71 -2.92
CA ALA A 96 2.25 -14.01 -4.08
C ALA A 96 0.73 -14.19 -4.18
N ALA A 97 0.21 -15.39 -3.92
CA ALA A 97 -1.22 -15.64 -3.89
C ALA A 97 -1.92 -14.88 -2.75
N GLU A 98 -1.29 -14.75 -1.57
CA GLU A 98 -1.79 -13.91 -0.49
C GLU A 98 -1.85 -12.43 -0.87
N LEU A 99 -0.82 -11.90 -1.53
CA LEU A 99 -0.78 -10.53 -2.04
C LEU A 99 -1.87 -10.28 -3.09
N GLU A 100 -2.11 -11.25 -3.96
CA GLU A 100 -3.19 -11.20 -4.96
C GLU A 100 -4.58 -11.23 -4.30
N SER A 101 -4.76 -12.06 -3.27
CA SER A 101 -5.98 -12.07 -2.46
C SER A 101 -6.20 -10.75 -1.73
N LEU A 102 -5.13 -10.12 -1.25
CA LEU A 102 -5.20 -8.79 -0.64
C LEU A 102 -5.60 -7.72 -1.66
N ARG A 103 -4.99 -7.75 -2.86
CA ARG A 103 -5.31 -6.84 -3.96
C ARG A 103 -6.79 -6.89 -4.31
N SER A 104 -7.36 -8.09 -4.47
CA SER A 104 -8.79 -8.23 -4.80
C SER A 104 -9.71 -7.70 -3.70
N LYS A 105 -9.34 -7.84 -2.42
CA LYS A 105 -10.15 -7.31 -1.30
C LYS A 105 -10.07 -5.79 -1.16
N LEU A 106 -8.93 -5.18 -1.49
CA LEU A 106 -8.72 -3.74 -1.35
C LEU A 106 -9.26 -2.94 -2.54
N LEU A 107 -9.13 -3.49 -3.75
CA LEU A 107 -9.52 -2.82 -4.99
C LEU A 107 -10.96 -3.18 -5.36
N GLN A 108 -11.90 -2.55 -4.67
CA GLN A 108 -13.34 -2.66 -4.90
C GLN A 108 -13.93 -1.28 -5.22
N ARG A 109 -14.91 -1.21 -6.11
CA ARG A 109 -15.57 0.05 -6.43
C ARG A 109 -16.39 0.54 -5.24
N GLU A 110 -17.04 -0.37 -4.53
CA GLU A 110 -17.76 -0.07 -3.31
C GLU A 110 -16.79 0.49 -2.27
N ASN A 111 -17.20 1.58 -1.60
CA ASN A 111 -16.41 2.28 -0.58
C ASN A 111 -15.14 3.00 -1.10
N THR A 112 -14.97 3.15 -2.41
CA THR A 112 -13.90 4.02 -2.94
C THR A 112 -14.21 5.49 -2.66
N LEU A 113 -13.28 6.17 -2.00
CA LEU A 113 -13.31 7.62 -1.76
C LEU A 113 -12.16 8.28 -2.50
N VAL A 114 -12.48 9.25 -3.37
CA VAL A 114 -11.49 10.03 -4.12
C VAL A 114 -11.48 11.46 -3.60
N ASN A 115 -10.35 11.89 -3.06
CA ASN A 115 -10.14 13.27 -2.64
C ASN A 115 -9.29 14.01 -3.67
N LEU A 116 -9.79 15.14 -4.19
CA LEU A 116 -9.09 15.98 -5.16
C LEU A 116 -8.79 17.34 -4.54
N THR A 117 -7.51 17.71 -4.52
CA THR A 117 -7.06 19.01 -4.02
C THR A 117 -6.20 19.70 -5.09
N GLY A 118 -6.59 20.90 -5.49
CA GLY A 118 -5.88 21.70 -6.48
C GLY A 118 -6.53 23.07 -6.67
N ASP A 119 -5.89 23.94 -7.44
CA ASP A 119 -6.53 25.15 -7.93
C ASP A 119 -7.70 24.80 -8.88
N SER A 120 -8.58 25.77 -9.14
CA SER A 120 -9.80 25.55 -9.94
C SER A 120 -9.51 24.97 -11.33
N SER A 121 -8.40 25.35 -11.97
CA SER A 121 -8.05 24.84 -13.30
C SER A 121 -7.57 23.38 -13.26
N SER A 122 -6.83 23.00 -12.22
CA SER A 122 -6.40 21.62 -11.99
C SER A 122 -7.57 20.70 -11.61
N LEU A 123 -8.51 21.18 -10.80
CA LEU A 123 -9.72 20.43 -10.45
C LEU A 123 -10.63 20.24 -11.66
N ALA A 124 -10.80 21.26 -12.50
CA ALA A 124 -11.53 21.14 -13.75
C ALA A 124 -10.88 20.11 -14.69
N ALA A 125 -9.55 20.09 -14.81
CA ALA A 125 -8.84 19.10 -15.60
C ALA A 125 -9.00 17.66 -15.08
N ALA A 126 -9.13 17.46 -13.77
CA ALA A 126 -9.38 16.15 -13.17
C ALA A 126 -10.85 15.71 -13.27
N ALA A 127 -11.79 16.65 -13.20
CA ALA A 127 -13.23 16.38 -13.15
C ALA A 127 -13.94 16.53 -14.51
N ALA A 128 -13.23 16.89 -15.58
CA ALA A 128 -13.78 17.02 -16.93
C ALA A 128 -12.84 16.43 -18.00
N GLY A 129 -13.37 16.26 -19.21
CA GLY A 129 -12.60 15.80 -20.37
C GLY A 129 -11.86 14.48 -20.13
N GLU A 130 -10.62 14.40 -20.61
CA GLU A 130 -9.78 13.20 -20.52
C GLU A 130 -9.47 12.77 -19.08
N GLY A 131 -9.39 13.70 -18.13
CA GLY A 131 -9.16 13.37 -16.71
C GLY A 131 -10.34 12.62 -16.10
N LEU A 132 -11.56 13.05 -16.41
CA LEU A 132 -12.77 12.36 -15.96
C LEU A 132 -12.90 10.98 -16.60
N GLU A 133 -12.59 10.86 -17.90
CA GLU A 133 -12.63 9.57 -18.59
C GLU A 133 -11.57 8.60 -18.05
N ALA A 134 -10.36 9.07 -17.75
CA ALA A 134 -9.33 8.26 -17.11
C ALA A 134 -9.74 7.82 -15.69
N LEU A 135 -10.32 8.72 -14.89
CA LEU A 135 -10.85 8.39 -13.57
C LEU A 135 -12.02 7.40 -13.64
N ARG A 136 -12.94 7.58 -14.59
CA ARG A 136 -14.03 6.64 -14.86
C ARG A 136 -13.51 5.28 -15.33
N GLY A 137 -12.48 5.25 -16.16
CA GLY A 137 -11.81 4.01 -16.58
C GLY A 137 -11.19 3.27 -15.39
N LEU A 138 -10.50 4.01 -14.51
CA LEU A 138 -9.95 3.45 -13.27
C LEU A 138 -11.05 2.84 -12.38
N LEU A 139 -12.13 3.57 -12.13
CA LEU A 139 -13.23 3.11 -11.27
C LEU A 139 -14.12 2.05 -11.94
N GLY A 140 -14.28 2.10 -13.26
CA GLY A 140 -15.00 1.10 -14.06
C GLY A 140 -14.28 -0.23 -14.15
N ALA A 141 -12.97 -0.21 -13.93
CA ALA A 141 -12.15 -1.40 -13.84
C ALA A 141 -12.16 -2.04 -12.43
N LEU A 142 -12.75 -1.40 -11.43
CA LEU A 142 -12.89 -2.05 -10.12
C LEU A 142 -14.15 -2.93 -10.14
N PRO A 143 -14.07 -4.16 -9.60
CA PRO A 143 -15.25 -4.98 -9.36
C PRO A 143 -16.25 -4.28 -8.44
#